data_AF-A0A1Q9NV27-F1
#
_entry.id   AF-A0A1Q9NV27-F1
#
_cell.length_a   1.000
_cell.length_b   1.000
_cell.length_c   1.000
_cell.angle_alpha   90.00
_cell.angle_beta   90.00
_cell.angle_gamma   90.00
#
_symmetry.space_group_name_H-M   'P 1'
#
loop_
_entity.id
_entity.type
_entity.pdbx_description
1 polymer ?
#
loop_
_entity_poly.entity_id
_entity_poly.type
_entity_poly.pdbx_seq_one_letter_code
_entity_poly.pdbx_strand_id
1 'polypeptide(L)'
;MSEIIKEGLESSSLKKLSRDDFPPKSDSFSVTILVETEIRPSESEDLVLKSLTTLFPTINFSLSEETFIGRSTDITDLNYFSTRLLEQEILDASRRIVLKSLMKKSSLLDENNIIKFFLNKQTAIRNKIVFCDQNEAPLGPIKVEIISSDLLRIIDYYFPKYEWFNE
;
A
#
# COMPACT_ATOMS: atom_id res chain seq x y z
N MET A 1 -20.95 -9.51 52.97
CA MET A 1 -19.57 -9.59 52.41
C MET A 1 -19.64 -10.11 50.97
N SER A 2 -20.44 -9.46 50.11
CA SER A 2 -20.73 -9.95 48.75
C SER A 2 -21.17 -8.85 47.78
N GLU A 3 -20.80 -7.59 48.05
CA GLU A 3 -21.08 -6.46 47.14
C GLU A 3 -19.81 -5.78 46.60
N ILE A 4 -18.64 -6.06 47.19
CA ILE A 4 -17.36 -5.44 46.77
C ILE A 4 -16.73 -6.14 45.55
N ILE A 5 -17.23 -7.32 45.15
CA ILE A 5 -16.66 -8.09 44.02
C ILE A 5 -17.34 -7.76 42.68
N LYS A 6 -18.46 -7.01 42.67
CA LYS A 6 -19.18 -6.67 41.42
C LYS A 6 -18.73 -5.38 40.74
N GLU A 7 -17.90 -4.55 41.37
CA GLU A 7 -17.37 -3.31 40.74
C GLU A 7 -16.07 -3.52 39.96
N GLY A 8 -15.53 -4.74 39.92
CA GLY A 8 -14.24 -5.05 39.28
C GLY A 8 -14.27 -5.47 37.81
N LEU A 9 -15.44 -5.50 37.14
CA LEU A 9 -15.54 -5.93 35.73
C LEU A 9 -16.09 -4.86 34.76
N GLU A 10 -16.38 -3.65 35.24
CA GLU A 10 -16.96 -2.55 34.45
C GLU A 10 -16.00 -1.35 34.42
N SER A 11 -14.78 -1.52 33.88
CA SER A 11 -13.91 -0.41 33.44
C SER A 11 -12.58 -0.89 32.85
N SER A 12 -12.64 -1.75 31.85
CA SER A 12 -11.60 -1.74 30.83
C SER A 12 -12.24 -1.74 29.46
N SER A 13 -12.96 -0.64 29.18
CA SER A 13 -13.09 -0.14 27.83
C SER A 13 -11.67 0.07 27.30
N LEU A 14 -11.09 -0.98 26.73
CA LEU A 14 -10.05 -0.86 25.74
C LEU A 14 -10.65 0.07 24.70
N LYS A 15 -10.30 1.36 24.73
CA LYS A 15 -10.58 2.26 23.63
C LYS A 15 -10.14 1.52 22.39
N LYS A 16 -11.06 1.24 21.46
CA LYS A 16 -10.68 0.65 20.19
C LYS A 16 -9.78 1.66 19.52
N LEU A 17 -8.50 1.30 19.42
CA LEU A 17 -7.51 2.09 18.69
C LEU A 17 -8.03 2.25 17.26
N SER A 18 -8.21 3.49 16.82
CA SER A 18 -8.46 3.87 15.43
C SER A 18 -7.16 3.75 14.63
N ARG A 19 -7.28 3.59 13.30
CA ARG A 19 -6.16 3.73 12.36
C ARG A 19 -5.36 5.01 12.62
N ASP A 20 -6.06 6.11 12.92
CA ASP A 20 -5.45 7.43 13.09
C ASP A 20 -4.71 7.60 14.43
N ASP A 21 -4.85 6.66 15.36
CA ASP A 21 -4.17 6.73 16.65
C ASP A 21 -2.68 6.39 16.54
N PHE A 22 -2.26 5.69 15.48
CA PHE A 22 -0.88 5.25 15.28
C PHE A 22 -0.40 5.44 13.84
N PRO A 23 -0.32 6.70 13.34
CA PRO A 23 0.28 6.95 12.04
C PRO A 23 1.75 6.53 12.07
N PRO A 24 2.24 5.81 11.05
CA PRO A 24 3.65 5.50 10.93
C PRO A 24 4.43 6.81 10.75
N LYS A 25 5.17 7.22 11.78
CA LYS A 25 6.07 8.37 11.72
C LYS A 25 7.37 7.94 11.03
N SER A 26 7.76 8.67 9.97
CA SER A 26 8.97 8.41 9.16
C SER A 26 10.25 8.30 9.98
N ASP A 27 10.33 9.02 11.10
CA ASP A 27 11.57 9.10 11.90
C ASP A 27 11.86 7.81 12.70
N SER A 28 10.91 6.87 12.74
CA SER A 28 11.02 5.64 13.55
C SER A 28 11.47 4.41 12.76
N PHE A 29 11.49 4.47 11.43
CA PHE A 29 11.83 3.34 10.56
C PHE A 29 12.19 3.83 9.15
N SER A 30 13.03 3.10 8.43
CA SER A 30 13.33 3.46 7.04
C SER A 30 12.19 3.07 6.12
N VAL A 31 11.89 3.88 5.10
CA VAL A 31 10.99 3.51 4.02
C VAL A 31 11.54 3.97 2.68
N THR A 32 11.31 3.15 1.66
CA THR A 32 11.49 3.52 0.26
C THR A 32 10.34 2.92 -0.54
N ILE A 33 9.65 3.78 -1.27
CA ILE A 33 8.58 3.43 -2.21
C ILE A 33 9.17 3.57 -3.60
N LEU A 34 9.11 2.51 -4.40
CA LEU A 34 9.48 2.49 -5.80
C LEU A 34 8.24 2.14 -6.63
N VAL A 35 7.97 2.98 -7.61
CA VAL A 35 6.86 2.79 -8.54
C VAL A 35 7.43 2.87 -9.94
N GLU A 36 7.22 1.85 -10.75
CA GLU A 36 7.71 1.86 -12.13
C GLU A 36 6.71 1.22 -13.10
N THR A 37 6.78 1.64 -14.36
CA THR A 37 6.06 0.97 -15.44
C THR A 37 6.73 1.28 -16.78
N GLU A 38 6.74 0.29 -17.66
CA GLU A 38 7.23 0.43 -19.03
C GLU A 38 6.16 1.13 -19.89
N ILE A 39 6.63 1.84 -20.91
CA ILE A 39 5.84 2.45 -21.97
C ILE A 39 6.00 1.56 -23.20
N ARG A 40 4.92 0.97 -23.68
CA ARG A 40 4.96 0.19 -24.93
C ARG A 40 4.88 1.13 -26.14
N PRO A 41 5.42 0.74 -27.32
CA PRO A 41 5.44 1.60 -28.51
C PRO A 41 4.09 2.14 -28.97
N SER A 42 2.99 1.43 -28.65
CA SER A 42 1.62 1.84 -28.98
C SER A 42 0.94 2.69 -27.90
N GLU A 43 1.61 2.97 -26.79
CA GLU A 43 1.09 3.77 -25.68
C GLU A 43 1.49 5.24 -25.80
N SER A 44 0.69 6.10 -25.18
CA SER A 44 1.02 7.52 -25.02
C SER A 44 1.76 7.73 -23.71
N GLU A 45 2.95 8.33 -23.75
CA GLU A 45 3.73 8.67 -22.55
C GLU A 45 2.90 9.46 -21.53
N ASP A 46 2.13 10.46 -21.99
CA ASP A 46 1.24 11.28 -21.15
C ASP A 46 0.18 10.45 -20.42
N LEU A 47 -0.41 9.46 -21.10
CA LEU A 47 -1.41 8.59 -20.46
C LEU A 47 -0.77 7.63 -19.47
N VAL A 48 0.45 7.15 -19.74
CA VAL A 48 1.20 6.33 -18.79
C VAL A 48 1.58 7.16 -17.56
N LEU A 49 2.13 8.36 -17.74
CA LEU A 49 2.44 9.26 -16.64
C LEU A 49 1.19 9.64 -15.84
N LYS A 50 0.06 9.88 -16.53
CA LYS A 50 -1.24 10.10 -15.89
C LYS A 50 -1.64 8.92 -15.02
N SER A 51 -1.44 7.69 -15.47
CA SER A 51 -1.79 6.49 -14.68
C SER A 51 -1.01 6.44 -13.35
N LEU A 52 0.26 6.84 -13.37
CA LEU A 52 1.14 6.88 -12.20
C LEU A 52 0.76 8.01 -11.25
N THR A 53 0.67 9.24 -11.76
CA THR A 53 0.32 10.44 -10.98
C THR A 53 -1.13 10.43 -10.48
N THR A 54 -2.02 9.68 -11.13
CA THR A 54 -3.38 9.46 -10.62
C THR A 54 -3.37 8.62 -9.34
N LEU A 55 -2.47 7.63 -9.22
CA LEU A 55 -2.39 6.77 -8.04
C LEU A 55 -1.42 7.29 -6.97
N PHE A 56 -0.37 7.97 -7.38
CA PHE A 56 0.70 8.49 -6.52
C PHE A 56 1.00 9.96 -6.86
N PRO A 57 0.08 10.89 -6.55
CA PRO A 57 0.14 12.28 -7.03
C PRO A 57 1.32 13.10 -6.50
N THR A 58 1.93 12.66 -5.40
CA THR A 58 3.04 13.36 -4.72
C THR A 58 4.41 12.78 -5.07
N ILE A 59 4.47 11.61 -5.71
CA ILE A 59 5.72 11.02 -6.18
C ILE A 59 6.12 11.69 -7.50
N ASN A 60 7.37 12.14 -7.57
CA ASN A 60 7.97 12.62 -8.81
C ASN A 60 8.43 11.44 -9.68
N PHE A 61 8.08 11.47 -10.96
CA PHE A 61 8.42 10.43 -11.92
C PHE A 61 9.40 10.96 -12.98
N SER A 62 10.42 10.15 -13.30
CA SER A 62 11.36 10.40 -14.38
C SER A 62 11.29 9.29 -15.43
N LEU A 63 11.45 9.65 -16.70
CA LEU A 63 11.52 8.70 -17.81
C LEU A 63 12.98 8.27 -18.07
N SER A 64 13.22 6.97 -18.12
CA SER A 64 14.50 6.38 -18.49
C SER A 64 14.27 5.13 -19.34
N GLU A 65 14.84 5.05 -20.54
CA GLU A 65 14.74 3.87 -21.43
C GLU A 65 13.31 3.31 -21.54
N GLU A 66 12.35 4.18 -21.89
CA GLU A 66 10.92 3.83 -22.02
C GLU A 66 10.25 3.36 -20.71
N THR A 67 10.87 3.59 -19.56
CA THR A 67 10.31 3.25 -18.24
C THR A 67 10.16 4.50 -17.39
N PHE A 68 8.94 4.76 -16.92
CA PHE A 68 8.75 5.74 -15.86
C PHE A 68 9.14 5.13 -14.52
N ILE A 69 9.94 5.85 -13.75
CA ILE A 69 10.40 5.45 -12.42
C ILE A 69 10.13 6.60 -11.45
N GLY A 70 9.44 6.28 -10.36
CA GLY A 70 9.22 7.15 -9.22
C GLY A 70 9.83 6.52 -7.98
N ARG A 71 10.55 7.33 -7.21
CA ARG A 71 11.13 6.93 -5.93
C ARG A 71 10.78 7.94 -4.86
N SER A 72 10.34 7.46 -3.71
CA SER A 72 10.11 8.28 -2.53
C SER A 72 10.60 7.61 -1.26
N THR A 73 10.98 8.42 -0.28
CA THR A 73 11.26 8.01 1.10
C THR A 73 10.24 8.59 2.08
N ASP A 74 9.20 9.27 1.58
CA ASP A 74 8.11 9.80 2.38
C ASP A 74 6.96 8.80 2.39
N ILE A 75 6.65 8.28 3.58
CA ILE A 75 5.56 7.32 3.76
C ILE A 75 4.20 7.92 3.41
N THR A 76 4.04 9.25 3.51
CA THR A 76 2.78 9.95 3.25
C THR A 76 2.36 9.88 1.78
N ASP A 77 3.27 9.51 0.87
CA ASP A 77 2.94 9.27 -0.55
C ASP A 77 1.99 8.08 -0.76
N LEU A 78 1.83 7.21 0.25
CA LEU A 78 0.83 6.14 0.24
C LEU A 78 -0.57 6.60 0.72
N ASN A 79 -0.71 7.83 1.24
CA ASN A 79 -1.97 8.32 1.81
C ASN A 79 -3.09 8.29 0.77
N TYR A 80 -2.87 8.92 -0.38
CA TYR A 80 -3.87 8.96 -1.46
C TYR A 80 -4.24 7.56 -1.93
N PHE A 81 -3.25 6.71 -2.17
CA PHE A 81 -3.47 5.33 -2.60
C PHE A 81 -4.33 4.55 -1.59
N SER A 82 -4.01 4.63 -0.29
CA SER A 82 -4.76 3.95 0.76
C SER A 82 -6.18 4.47 0.93
N THR A 83 -6.40 5.78 0.81
CA THR A 83 -7.76 6.37 0.76
C THR A 83 -8.56 5.78 -0.39
N ARG A 84 -7.96 5.62 -1.58
CA ARG A 84 -8.63 5.01 -2.73
C ARG A 84 -8.94 3.52 -2.54
N LEU A 85 -8.15 2.78 -1.78
CA LEU A 85 -8.48 1.39 -1.43
C LEU A 85 -9.73 1.30 -0.55
N LEU A 86 -9.87 2.23 0.39
CA LEU A 86 -11.04 2.34 1.26
C LEU A 86 -12.28 2.72 0.47
N GLU A 87 -12.21 3.79 -0.33
CA GLU A 87 -13.34 4.26 -1.16
C GLU A 87 -13.82 3.24 -2.19
N GLN A 88 -12.95 2.33 -2.63
CA GLN A 88 -13.28 1.24 -3.56
C GLN A 88 -13.70 -0.06 -2.84
N GLU A 89 -13.72 -0.08 -1.51
CA GLU A 89 -14.06 -1.26 -0.69
C GLU A 89 -13.17 -2.48 -0.97
N ILE A 90 -11.89 -2.26 -1.30
CA ILE A 90 -10.93 -3.32 -1.67
C ILE A 90 -9.84 -3.55 -0.62
N LEU A 91 -9.99 -3.02 0.60
CA LEU A 91 -8.99 -3.14 1.67
C LEU A 91 -8.58 -4.59 1.96
N ASP A 92 -9.54 -5.50 2.09
CA ASP A 92 -9.26 -6.91 2.41
C ASP A 92 -8.51 -7.63 1.28
N ALA A 93 -8.83 -7.33 0.03
CA ALA A 93 -8.11 -7.87 -1.13
C ALA A 93 -6.68 -7.33 -1.16
N SER A 94 -6.52 -6.03 -0.97
CA SER A 94 -5.23 -5.34 -0.96
C SER A 94 -4.31 -5.88 0.13
N ARG A 95 -4.83 -6.00 1.36
CA ARG A 95 -4.11 -6.55 2.51
C ARG A 95 -3.66 -7.98 2.26
N ARG A 96 -4.54 -8.82 1.71
CA ARG A 96 -4.23 -10.23 1.37
C ARG A 96 -3.09 -10.32 0.36
N ILE A 97 -3.11 -9.52 -0.69
CA ILE A 97 -2.08 -9.50 -1.74
C ILE A 97 -0.73 -9.09 -1.15
N VAL A 98 -0.72 -8.02 -0.36
CA VAL A 98 0.48 -7.50 0.28
C VAL A 98 1.07 -8.50 1.29
N LEU A 99 0.25 -9.12 2.14
CA LEU A 99 0.71 -10.17 3.07
C LEU A 99 1.25 -11.40 2.33
N LYS A 100 0.62 -11.80 1.21
CA LYS A 100 1.13 -12.89 0.37
C LYS A 100 2.51 -12.57 -0.20
N SER A 101 2.81 -11.30 -0.52
CA SER A 101 4.15 -10.89 -0.96
C SER A 101 5.21 -11.09 0.12
N LEU A 102 4.88 -10.89 1.39
CA LEU A 102 5.81 -11.15 2.51
C LEU A 102 6.14 -12.64 2.64
N MET A 103 5.14 -13.51 2.53
CA MET A 103 5.31 -14.95 2.75
C MET A 103 6.22 -15.63 1.70
N LYS A 104 6.28 -15.08 0.48
CA LYS A 104 7.13 -15.62 -0.59
C LYS A 104 8.64 -15.42 -0.35
N LYS A 105 9.04 -14.65 0.67
CA LYS A 105 10.42 -14.22 0.97
C LYS A 105 11.19 -15.17 1.90
N SER A 106 10.71 -16.38 2.14
CA SER A 106 11.31 -17.33 3.10
C SER A 106 12.61 -18.00 2.60
N SER A 107 13.43 -17.29 1.83
CA SER A 107 14.81 -17.69 1.53
C SER A 107 15.75 -16.85 2.38
N LEU A 108 16.66 -17.51 3.11
CA LEU A 108 17.56 -16.96 4.15
C LEU A 108 18.57 -15.91 3.65
N LEU A 109 18.42 -15.39 2.43
CA LEU A 109 19.33 -14.45 1.75
C LEU A 109 18.66 -13.12 1.36
N ASP A 110 17.34 -12.99 1.52
CA ASP A 110 16.62 -11.76 1.17
C ASP A 110 16.56 -10.81 2.38
N GLU A 111 17.66 -10.13 2.66
CA GLU A 111 17.83 -9.19 3.79
C GLU A 111 16.96 -7.91 3.68
N ASN A 112 16.15 -7.78 2.62
CA ASN A 112 15.30 -6.63 2.41
C ASN A 112 13.84 -6.99 2.71
N ASN A 113 13.32 -6.42 3.79
CA ASN A 113 11.91 -6.27 4.09
C ASN A 113 11.24 -5.44 2.97
N ILE A 114 10.92 -6.09 1.85
CA ILE A 114 10.21 -5.55 0.69
C ILE A 114 8.84 -6.21 0.45
N ILE A 115 7.81 -5.41 0.19
CA ILE A 115 6.52 -5.83 -0.38
C ILE A 115 6.53 -5.48 -1.86
N LYS A 116 6.04 -6.39 -2.71
CA LYS A 116 5.88 -6.17 -4.15
C LYS A 116 4.48 -6.54 -4.60
N PHE A 117 3.84 -5.66 -5.34
CA PHE A 117 2.57 -5.93 -6.00
C PHE A 117 2.48 -5.18 -7.32
N PHE A 118 1.47 -5.55 -8.13
CA PHE A 118 1.26 -5.01 -9.46
C PHE A 118 -0.15 -4.47 -9.59
N LEU A 119 -0.29 -3.36 -10.30
CA LEU A 119 -1.55 -2.69 -10.56
C LEU A 119 -1.78 -2.59 -12.07
N ASN A 120 -3.04 -2.70 -12.49
CA ASN A 120 -3.41 -2.56 -13.87
C ASN A 120 -3.32 -1.08 -14.31
N LYS A 121 -2.29 -0.78 -15.09
CA LYS A 121 -1.99 0.54 -15.67
C LYS A 121 -3.18 1.19 -16.38
N GLN A 122 -3.97 0.41 -17.12
CA GLN A 122 -5.09 0.93 -17.92
C GLN A 122 -6.28 1.36 -17.04
N THR A 123 -6.53 0.63 -15.95
CA THR A 123 -7.56 1.01 -14.97
C THR A 123 -7.16 2.22 -14.13
N ALA A 124 -5.86 2.38 -13.87
CA ALA A 124 -5.30 3.49 -13.12
C ALA A 124 -5.53 4.85 -13.81
N ILE A 125 -5.53 4.90 -15.16
CA ILE A 125 -5.89 6.11 -15.93
C ILE A 125 -7.27 6.66 -15.53
N ARG A 126 -8.19 5.77 -15.13
CA ARG A 126 -9.55 6.10 -14.69
C ARG A 126 -9.68 6.19 -13.17
N ASN A 127 -8.56 6.32 -12.45
CA ASN A 127 -8.51 6.37 -11.00
C ASN A 127 -9.16 5.15 -10.31
N LYS A 128 -9.05 3.96 -10.94
CA LYS A 128 -9.48 2.69 -10.35
C LYS A 128 -8.26 1.84 -10.02
N ILE A 129 -8.26 1.23 -8.84
CA ILE A 129 -7.20 0.35 -8.39
C ILE A 129 -7.64 -1.09 -8.66
N VAL A 130 -6.95 -1.73 -9.61
CA VAL A 130 -7.13 -3.16 -9.87
C VAL A 130 -5.77 -3.81 -9.74
N PHE A 131 -5.64 -4.69 -8.74
CA PHE A 131 -4.48 -5.56 -8.63
C PHE A 131 -4.51 -6.61 -9.74
N CYS A 132 -3.33 -6.98 -10.24
CA CYS A 132 -3.18 -8.01 -11.26
C CYS A 132 -1.91 -8.81 -11.01
N ASP A 133 -1.79 -9.97 -11.64
CA ASP A 133 -0.49 -10.61 -11.79
C ASP A 133 0.29 -9.98 -12.97
N GLN A 134 1.62 -10.12 -12.95
CA GLN A 134 2.49 -9.56 -14.00
C GLN A 134 2.09 -10.02 -15.42
N ASN A 135 1.60 -11.25 -15.55
CA ASN A 135 1.22 -11.85 -16.83
C ASN A 135 -0.20 -11.48 -17.29
N GLU A 136 -1.01 -10.88 -16.43
CA GLU A 136 -2.41 -10.51 -16.73
C GLU A 136 -2.53 -9.10 -17.33
N ALA A 137 -1.43 -8.35 -17.39
CA ALA A 137 -1.37 -7.01 -17.95
C ALA A 137 -0.65 -7.01 -19.32
N PRO A 138 -1.39 -6.96 -20.45
CA PRO A 138 -0.81 -7.12 -21.79
C PRO A 138 0.23 -6.06 -22.17
N LEU A 139 0.06 -4.84 -21.64
CA LEU A 139 0.97 -3.71 -21.86
C LEU A 139 1.88 -3.46 -20.66
N GLY A 140 2.03 -4.46 -19.79
CA GLY A 140 2.76 -4.35 -18.55
C GLY A 140 1.95 -3.67 -17.43
N PRO A 141 2.15 -4.08 -16.17
CA PRO A 141 1.54 -3.44 -15.02
C PRO A 141 2.33 -2.21 -14.54
N ILE A 142 1.75 -1.47 -13.60
CA ILE A 142 2.52 -0.63 -12.69
C ILE A 142 3.06 -1.53 -11.57
N LYS A 143 4.37 -1.63 -11.44
CA LYS A 143 5.03 -2.35 -10.34
C LYS A 143 5.21 -1.38 -9.18
N VAL A 144 4.79 -1.82 -7.99
CA VAL A 144 4.98 -1.07 -6.74
C VAL A 144 5.79 -1.93 -5.78
N GLU A 145 6.85 -1.35 -5.26
CA GLU A 145 7.74 -1.94 -4.28
C GLU A 145 7.84 -1.02 -3.06
N ILE A 146 7.60 -1.57 -1.87
CA ILE A 146 7.76 -0.85 -0.60
C ILE A 146 8.81 -1.59 0.21
N ILE A 147 9.95 -0.94 0.43
CA ILE A 147 11.06 -1.44 1.23
C ILE A 147 11.04 -0.70 2.56
N SER A 148 11.11 -1.41 3.69
CA SER A 148 11.10 -0.76 4.99
C SER A 148 11.69 -1.61 6.10
N SER A 149 12.32 -0.99 7.10
CA SER A 149 12.68 -1.73 8.32
C SER A 149 11.48 -2.21 9.15
N ASP A 150 10.27 -1.67 8.95
CA ASP A 150 9.04 -2.08 9.66
C ASP A 150 7.82 -2.16 8.70
N LEU A 151 7.81 -3.21 7.87
CA LEU A 151 6.71 -3.42 6.90
C LEU A 151 5.36 -3.72 7.57
N LEU A 152 5.34 -4.39 8.71
CA LEU A 152 4.07 -4.74 9.36
C LEU A 152 3.31 -3.48 9.77
N ARG A 153 4.00 -2.48 10.31
CA ARG A 153 3.40 -1.17 10.62
C ARG A 153 2.83 -0.48 9.38
N ILE A 154 3.55 -0.52 8.27
CA ILE A 154 3.05 0.03 6.99
C ILE A 154 1.81 -0.72 6.53
N ILE A 155 1.82 -2.06 6.58
CA ILE A 155 0.69 -2.89 6.17
C ILE A 155 -0.52 -2.59 7.03
N ASP A 156 -0.36 -2.52 8.35
CA ASP A 156 -1.47 -2.24 9.25
C ASP A 156 -2.06 -0.87 8.96
N TYR A 157 -1.25 0.18 8.79
CA TYR A 157 -1.81 1.51 8.56
C TYR A 157 -2.37 1.73 7.14
N TYR A 158 -1.65 1.32 6.09
CA TYR A 158 -2.01 1.63 4.69
C TYR A 158 -2.85 0.54 4.02
N PHE A 159 -2.81 -0.69 4.55
CA PHE A 159 -3.58 -1.85 4.10
C PHE A 159 -4.34 -2.48 5.29
N PRO A 160 -5.17 -1.70 6.02
CA PRO A 160 -5.86 -2.16 7.21
C PRO A 160 -6.91 -3.24 6.90
N LYS A 161 -7.37 -3.94 7.93
CA LYS A 161 -8.59 -4.75 7.83
C LYS A 161 -9.81 -3.85 7.71
N TYR A 162 -10.80 -4.25 6.92
CA TYR A 162 -12.04 -3.48 6.78
C TYR A 162 -12.82 -3.34 8.10
N GLU A 163 -12.71 -4.34 8.98
CA GLU A 163 -13.33 -4.38 10.32
C GLU A 163 -12.97 -3.18 11.22
N TRP A 164 -11.92 -2.41 10.91
CA TRP A 164 -11.54 -1.23 11.68
C TRP A 164 -12.36 0.04 11.38
N PHE A 165 -13.21 0.02 10.35
CA PHE A 165 -13.96 1.20 9.90
C PHE A 165 -15.48 1.09 10.07
N ASN A 166 -15.99 -0.08 10.45
CA ASN A 166 -17.42 -0.28 10.71
C ASN A 166 -17.68 -0.44 12.20
N GLU A 167 -17.89 0.70 12.87
CA GLU A 167 -18.60 0.83 14.14
C GLU A 167 -19.42 2.12 14.19
#